data_AF-A0A2P5A5M7-F1
#
_entry.id   AF-A0A2P5A5M7-F1
#
_cell.length_a   1.000
_cell.length_b   1.000
_cell.length_c   1.000
_cell.angle_alpha   90.00
_cell.angle_beta   90.00
_cell.angle_gamma   90.00
#
_symmetry.space_group_name_H-M   'P 1'
#
loop_
_entity.id
_entity.type
_entity.pdbx_description
1 polymer ?
#
loop_
_entity_poly.entity_id
_entity_poly.type
_entity_poly.pdbx_seq_one_letter_code
_entity_poly.pdbx_strand_id
1 'polypeptide(L)'
;MRYEPLTTRTPEFLGPENAAPFLPRSKILSDLVIGILDNGAWPKSPSYHDKGLWPIPRGWKGKCEKSESKSPRDDDSHGTHTSSTAAGSAVWGANFLCYAYRTARGIAYTARVATYKILWKGGSFSSDILAAIDKAIDDGVHILSLSLGPPSGSSPDYFEDTITIPAFAATERGILVSATAGNAGPCEASVSNVAPWFITVGAGIIDRDFPAYVTLGNGKRFKGVSGFYICKPLTDKLVPVVYGSSKNATYGVFCLLDQGEKIKAYLRSVANPTATIIQKGMKLGVQPSPKVAAFSSRGPNGVTPQLLKPDVIAPGVNILAAWTGALAPTELAEDKRRVNFNIISGTSMACPHVSGLAALIKSVHPKWSPAAIRSALMTTAYSTYKNGETIQDAVTASPATPFDFGAGHVYPVAALHPGLIYDASVEDCIWFLSASNYTKKQIKTVTKRNFDCD
;
A
#
# COMPACT_ATOMS: atom_id res chain seq x y z
N MET A 1 -0.11 -22.69 -26.75
CA MET A 1 0.11 -22.57 -25.30
C MET A 1 -1.21 -22.19 -24.65
N ARG A 2 -1.79 -23.06 -23.83
CA ARG A 2 -2.93 -22.69 -22.99
C ARG A 2 -2.39 -21.72 -21.93
N TYR A 3 -2.86 -20.47 -21.97
CA TYR A 3 -2.65 -19.52 -20.88
C TYR A 3 -3.40 -20.08 -19.67
N GLU A 4 -2.69 -20.64 -18.70
CA GLU A 4 -3.29 -21.02 -17.42
C GLU A 4 -3.60 -19.76 -16.63
N PRO A 5 -4.88 -19.46 -16.36
CA PRO A 5 -5.27 -18.29 -15.59
C PRO A 5 -5.04 -18.58 -14.09
N LEU A 6 -4.00 -17.99 -13.50
CA LEU A 6 -3.65 -18.19 -12.08
C LEU A 6 -3.41 -16.86 -11.31
N THR A 7 -4.42 -16.45 -10.54
CA THR A 7 -4.48 -15.63 -9.28
C THR A 7 -4.16 -14.14 -9.15
N THR A 8 -4.97 -13.51 -8.28
CA THR A 8 -4.61 -12.78 -7.03
C THR A 8 -3.42 -13.38 -6.24
N ARG A 9 -2.22 -13.13 -6.75
CA ARG A 9 -0.96 -13.75 -6.29
C ARG A 9 -0.51 -13.38 -4.88
N THR A 10 -0.98 -12.26 -4.32
CA THR A 10 -0.34 -11.67 -3.13
C THR A 10 -0.48 -12.49 -1.85
N PRO A 11 -1.62 -13.14 -1.51
CA PRO A 11 -1.66 -14.03 -0.37
C PRO A 11 -0.74 -15.22 -0.61
N GLU A 12 -0.82 -15.89 -1.76
CA GLU A 12 0.06 -17.06 -2.04
C GLU A 12 1.55 -16.73 -1.99
N PHE A 13 1.95 -15.54 -2.45
CA PHE A 13 3.33 -15.08 -2.39
C PHE A 13 3.81 -14.85 -0.94
N LEU A 14 2.93 -14.30 -0.10
CA LEU A 14 3.20 -14.07 1.32
C LEU A 14 3.06 -15.35 2.17
N GLY A 15 2.32 -16.33 1.66
CA GLY A 15 2.05 -17.61 2.33
C GLY A 15 1.32 -17.52 3.69
N PRO A 16 0.34 -16.62 3.93
CA PRO A 16 -0.41 -16.61 5.17
C PRO A 16 -1.26 -17.88 5.34
N GLU A 17 -1.57 -18.64 4.27
CA GLU A 17 -2.14 -19.98 4.42
C GLU A 17 -1.18 -20.99 5.08
N ASN A 18 0.14 -20.81 4.95
CA ASN A 18 1.11 -21.60 5.71
C ASN A 18 1.08 -21.22 7.20
N ALA A 19 0.48 -20.08 7.54
CA ALA A 19 0.18 -19.68 8.90
C ALA A 19 -1.11 -20.32 9.44
N ALA A 20 -1.94 -20.98 8.61
CA ALA A 20 -3.20 -21.58 9.02
C ALA A 20 -3.11 -22.55 10.22
N PRO A 21 -2.02 -23.32 10.42
CA PRO A 21 -1.83 -24.12 11.64
C PRO A 21 -1.66 -23.28 12.92
N PHE A 22 -1.16 -22.05 12.79
CA PHE A 22 -0.85 -21.13 13.89
C PHE A 22 -1.96 -20.10 14.12
N LEU A 23 -2.82 -19.87 13.13
CA LEU A 23 -4.00 -19.04 13.29
C LEU A 23 -4.99 -19.75 14.20
N PRO A 24 -5.56 -19.06 15.20
CA PRO A 24 -6.52 -19.68 16.08
C PRO A 24 -7.72 -20.10 15.23
N ARG A 25 -8.20 -21.36 15.38
CA ARG A 25 -9.46 -21.84 14.78
C ARG A 25 -10.72 -21.11 15.31
N SER A 26 -10.51 -20.01 16.02
CA SER A 26 -11.47 -19.31 16.85
C SER A 26 -12.01 -18.05 16.15
N LYS A 27 -13.08 -17.51 16.73
CA LYS A 27 -13.75 -16.28 16.32
C LYS A 27 -12.87 -15.01 16.42
N ILE A 28 -11.68 -15.07 17.03
CA ILE A 28 -10.88 -13.88 17.38
C ILE A 28 -10.57 -13.00 16.16
N LEU A 29 -10.15 -13.57 15.03
CA LEU A 29 -9.87 -12.76 13.84
C LEU A 29 -11.13 -12.07 13.30
N SER A 30 -12.31 -12.70 13.43
CA SER A 30 -13.60 -12.12 13.06
C SER A 30 -14.14 -11.08 14.05
N ASP A 31 -13.50 -10.95 15.22
CA ASP A 31 -13.76 -9.91 16.19
C ASP A 31 -12.85 -8.68 16.00
N LEU A 32 -11.78 -8.81 15.20
CA LEU A 32 -10.92 -7.68 14.84
C LEU A 32 -11.52 -6.81 13.75
N VAL A 33 -11.32 -5.50 13.91
CA VAL A 33 -11.82 -4.47 12.98
C VAL A 33 -10.65 -3.64 12.49
N ILE A 34 -10.45 -3.61 11.18
CA ILE A 34 -9.48 -2.76 10.50
C ILE A 34 -10.21 -1.50 10.03
N GLY A 35 -9.82 -0.35 10.56
CA GLY A 35 -10.28 0.95 10.10
C GLY A 35 -9.53 1.38 8.84
N ILE A 36 -10.25 1.65 7.76
CA ILE A 36 -9.71 2.08 6.48
C ILE A 36 -10.09 3.54 6.27
N LEU A 37 -9.10 4.44 6.27
CA LEU A 37 -9.31 5.86 5.98
C LEU A 37 -8.89 6.12 4.52
N ASP A 38 -9.89 6.37 3.67
CA ASP A 38 -9.71 6.41 2.21
C ASP A 38 -10.88 7.16 1.53
N ASN A 39 -11.12 6.91 0.23
CA ASN A 39 -12.21 7.51 -0.56
C ASN A 39 -13.59 6.86 -0.32
N GLY A 40 -13.67 5.89 0.59
CA GLY A 40 -14.89 5.14 0.90
C GLY A 40 -14.77 3.65 0.58
N ALA A 41 -15.91 2.96 0.51
CA ALA A 41 -16.00 1.58 0.04
C ALA A 41 -17.23 1.38 -0.85
N TRP A 42 -17.16 0.42 -1.77
CA TRP A 42 -18.28 0.01 -2.61
C TRP A 42 -18.98 -1.24 -2.04
N PRO A 43 -20.02 -1.10 -1.21
CA PRO A 43 -20.59 -2.23 -0.45
C PRO A 43 -21.22 -3.32 -1.34
N LYS A 44 -21.53 -3.01 -2.62
CA LYS A 44 -22.04 -3.98 -3.59
C LYS A 44 -20.95 -4.83 -4.24
N SER A 45 -19.68 -4.56 -3.97
CA SER A 45 -18.58 -5.41 -4.45
C SER A 45 -18.72 -6.83 -3.86
N PRO A 46 -18.49 -7.89 -4.65
CA PRO A 46 -18.46 -9.26 -4.14
C PRO A 46 -17.47 -9.44 -2.97
N SER A 47 -16.43 -8.62 -2.86
CA SER A 47 -15.44 -8.69 -1.78
C SER A 47 -15.96 -8.28 -0.40
N TYR A 48 -17.19 -7.76 -0.28
CA TYR A 48 -17.81 -7.42 1.02
C TYR A 48 -18.95 -8.34 1.42
N HIS A 49 -19.09 -9.51 0.79
CA HIS A 49 -20.06 -10.49 1.28
C HIS A 49 -19.67 -10.96 2.69
N ASP A 50 -20.65 -11.23 3.53
CA ASP A 50 -20.46 -11.66 4.93
C ASP A 50 -20.54 -13.18 5.12
N LYS A 51 -20.66 -13.95 4.02
CA LYS A 51 -20.65 -15.42 4.05
C LYS A 51 -19.42 -15.95 4.79
N GLY A 52 -19.66 -16.66 5.90
CA GLY A 52 -18.61 -17.24 6.75
C GLY A 52 -18.13 -16.33 7.89
N LEU A 53 -18.68 -15.12 8.02
CA LEU A 53 -18.42 -14.25 9.16
C LEU A 53 -19.40 -14.52 10.30
N TRP A 54 -18.91 -14.39 11.53
CA TRP A 54 -19.73 -14.46 12.74
C TRP A 54 -20.64 -13.21 12.90
N PRO A 55 -21.51 -13.13 13.92
CA PRO A 55 -22.19 -11.88 14.25
C PRO A 55 -21.21 -10.73 14.55
N ILE A 56 -21.67 -9.49 14.39
CA ILE A 56 -20.88 -8.28 14.67
C ILE A 56 -20.36 -8.33 16.13
N PRO A 57 -19.10 -7.96 16.37
CA PRO A 57 -18.51 -8.04 17.72
C PRO A 57 -19.24 -7.12 18.70
N ARG A 58 -19.51 -7.60 19.92
CA ARG A 58 -20.25 -6.82 20.94
C ARG A 58 -19.56 -5.52 21.35
N GLY A 59 -18.24 -5.44 21.20
CA GLY A 59 -17.46 -4.24 21.50
C GLY A 59 -17.50 -3.17 20.42
N TRP A 60 -18.05 -3.47 19.23
CA TRP A 60 -18.12 -2.54 18.12
C TRP A 60 -19.18 -1.46 18.36
N LYS A 61 -18.78 -0.18 18.26
CA LYS A 61 -19.68 0.97 18.50
C LYS A 61 -20.01 1.78 17.24
N GLY A 62 -19.40 1.43 16.11
CA GLY A 62 -19.59 2.14 14.85
C GLY A 62 -21.00 2.02 14.29
N LYS A 63 -21.42 3.08 13.59
CA LYS A 63 -22.73 3.19 12.94
C LYS A 63 -22.58 3.13 11.43
N CYS A 64 -23.61 2.63 10.76
CA CYS A 64 -23.71 2.69 9.31
C CYS A 64 -24.56 3.91 8.94
N GLU A 65 -23.92 4.91 8.33
CA GLU A 65 -24.60 6.12 7.87
C GLU A 65 -25.49 5.83 6.66
N LYS A 66 -26.76 6.26 6.72
CA LYS A 66 -27.80 5.92 5.72
C LYS A 66 -28.47 7.12 5.04
N SER A 67 -28.23 8.35 5.52
CA SER A 67 -29.14 9.47 5.29
C SER A 67 -28.80 10.44 4.16
N GLU A 68 -27.57 10.50 3.59
CA GLU A 68 -27.24 11.51 2.54
C GLU A 68 -26.16 11.07 1.54
N SER A 69 -25.99 11.85 0.44
CA SER A 69 -24.94 11.67 -0.57
C SER A 69 -23.50 11.89 -0.05
N LYS A 70 -23.35 12.46 1.16
CA LYS A 70 -22.16 12.34 2.02
C LYS A 70 -22.03 10.94 2.63
N SER A 71 -22.28 9.92 1.82
CA SER A 71 -22.18 8.51 2.21
C SER A 71 -20.71 8.06 2.17
N PRO A 72 -20.33 7.01 2.92
CA PRO A 72 -19.01 6.38 2.80
C PRO A 72 -18.85 5.60 1.49
N ARG A 73 -19.74 5.81 0.50
CA ARG A 73 -19.64 5.21 -0.82
C ARG A 73 -18.40 5.71 -1.52
N ASP A 74 -17.66 4.77 -2.08
CA ASP A 74 -16.51 5.05 -2.91
C ASP A 74 -16.94 5.43 -4.33
N ASP A 75 -16.55 6.63 -4.75
CA ASP A 75 -16.77 7.16 -6.10
C ASP A 75 -15.47 7.18 -6.93
N ASP A 76 -14.35 6.78 -6.33
CA ASP A 76 -12.99 6.85 -6.90
C ASP A 76 -12.38 5.44 -7.10
N SER A 77 -12.82 4.46 -6.31
CA SER A 77 -12.40 3.05 -6.30
C SER A 77 -11.14 2.73 -5.51
N HIS A 78 -10.33 3.73 -5.14
CA HIS A 78 -9.12 3.52 -4.36
C HIS A 78 -9.42 2.88 -2.99
N GLY A 79 -10.39 3.39 -2.24
CA GLY A 79 -10.75 2.87 -0.93
C GLY A 79 -11.36 1.46 -0.96
N THR A 80 -12.09 1.14 -2.03
CA THR A 80 -12.57 -0.21 -2.29
C THR A 80 -11.40 -1.17 -2.54
N HIS A 81 -10.40 -0.72 -3.29
CA HIS A 81 -9.21 -1.50 -3.60
C HIS A 81 -8.36 -1.76 -2.34
N THR A 82 -8.09 -0.73 -1.54
CA THR A 82 -7.28 -0.84 -0.31
C THR A 82 -7.97 -1.70 0.75
N SER A 83 -9.25 -1.47 1.02
CA SER A 83 -10.00 -2.25 2.02
C SER A 83 -10.14 -3.73 1.63
N SER A 84 -10.40 -4.04 0.36
CA SER A 84 -10.48 -5.42 -0.11
C SER A 84 -9.11 -6.13 -0.13
N THR A 85 -8.01 -5.38 -0.28
CA THR A 85 -6.65 -5.89 -0.11
C THR A 85 -6.36 -6.28 1.35
N ALA A 86 -6.82 -5.47 2.31
CA ALA A 86 -6.63 -5.74 3.73
C ALA A 86 -7.46 -6.95 4.21
N ALA A 87 -8.77 -6.93 3.97
CA ALA A 87 -9.71 -7.89 4.56
C ALA A 87 -10.91 -8.24 3.66
N GLY A 88 -10.76 -8.16 2.33
CA GLY A 88 -11.80 -8.59 1.41
C GLY A 88 -12.13 -10.08 1.53
N SER A 89 -13.42 -10.40 1.51
CA SER A 89 -13.91 -11.78 1.46
C SER A 89 -13.47 -12.49 0.18
N ALA A 90 -13.42 -13.83 0.25
CA ALA A 90 -12.95 -14.67 -0.84
C ALA A 90 -13.93 -14.72 -2.02
N VAL A 91 -13.54 -14.15 -3.16
CA VAL A 91 -14.33 -14.09 -4.40
C VAL A 91 -13.72 -14.98 -5.47
N TRP A 92 -14.38 -16.08 -5.79
CA TRP A 92 -13.99 -16.96 -6.89
C TRP A 92 -14.26 -16.33 -8.27
N GLY A 93 -13.37 -16.56 -9.24
CA GLY A 93 -13.50 -16.04 -10.61
C GLY A 93 -13.15 -14.56 -10.77
N ALA A 94 -12.55 -13.95 -9.75
CA ALA A 94 -12.06 -12.58 -9.80
C ALA A 94 -10.95 -12.45 -10.85
N ASN A 95 -11.08 -11.48 -11.74
CA ASN A 95 -10.14 -11.23 -12.83
C ASN A 95 -10.21 -9.76 -13.25
N PHE A 96 -9.15 -9.30 -13.90
CA PHE A 96 -9.12 -8.00 -14.54
C PHE A 96 -8.91 -8.16 -16.03
N LEU A 97 -9.99 -8.00 -16.82
CA LEU A 97 -9.95 -8.11 -18.28
C LEU A 97 -9.18 -9.36 -18.75
N CYS A 98 -9.58 -10.53 -18.25
CA CYS A 98 -8.96 -11.84 -18.48
C CYS A 98 -7.62 -12.10 -17.79
N TYR A 99 -6.99 -11.11 -17.16
CA TYR A 99 -5.76 -11.28 -16.39
C TYR A 99 -6.06 -11.69 -14.94
N ALA A 100 -5.11 -12.44 -14.36
CA ALA A 100 -5.10 -12.80 -12.94
C ALA A 100 -6.37 -13.51 -12.43
N TYR A 101 -7.07 -14.25 -13.30
CA TYR A 101 -8.27 -15.02 -12.94
C TYR A 101 -7.96 -16.08 -11.86
N ARG A 102 -8.57 -15.97 -10.67
CA ARG A 102 -8.73 -17.01 -9.62
C ARG A 102 -9.57 -16.44 -8.45
N THR A 103 -9.27 -16.84 -7.21
CA THR A 103 -9.97 -16.38 -6.00
C THR A 103 -9.31 -15.15 -5.40
N ALA A 104 -9.93 -13.98 -5.50
CA ALA A 104 -9.47 -12.77 -4.80
C ALA A 104 -9.84 -12.83 -3.32
N ARG A 105 -8.91 -12.46 -2.43
CA ARG A 105 -9.17 -12.31 -0.98
C ARG A 105 -8.17 -11.33 -0.38
N GLY A 106 -8.56 -10.67 0.69
CA GLY A 106 -7.65 -9.88 1.51
C GLY A 106 -6.72 -10.77 2.34
N ILE A 107 -5.71 -10.14 2.95
CA ILE A 107 -4.76 -10.83 3.82
C ILE A 107 -5.45 -11.38 5.09
N ALA A 108 -6.29 -10.56 5.71
CA ALA A 108 -7.13 -10.94 6.84
C ALA A 108 -8.60 -11.12 6.41
N TYR A 109 -8.85 -12.06 5.48
CA TYR A 109 -10.15 -12.22 4.80
C TYR A 109 -11.37 -12.56 5.68
N THR A 110 -11.17 -12.84 6.98
CA THR A 110 -12.25 -13.02 7.95
C THR A 110 -12.33 -11.92 9.00
N ALA A 111 -11.49 -10.88 8.90
CA ALA A 111 -11.55 -9.68 9.73
C ALA A 111 -12.65 -8.72 9.24
N ARG A 112 -13.03 -7.77 10.09
CA ARG A 112 -13.99 -6.73 9.74
C ARG A 112 -13.28 -5.52 9.15
N VAL A 113 -13.98 -4.82 8.27
CA VAL A 113 -13.58 -3.52 7.75
C VAL A 113 -14.54 -2.47 8.27
N ALA A 114 -14.00 -1.37 8.78
CA ALA A 114 -14.73 -0.14 9.04
C ALA A 114 -14.17 0.97 8.15
N THR A 115 -15.01 1.55 7.31
CA THR A 115 -14.58 2.54 6.32
C THR A 115 -14.90 3.94 6.79
N TYR A 116 -13.90 4.82 6.75
CA TYR A 116 -14.02 6.24 7.05
C TYR A 116 -13.61 7.03 5.82
N LYS A 117 -14.58 7.67 5.16
CA LYS A 117 -14.34 8.45 3.95
C LYS A 117 -13.80 9.82 4.32
N ILE A 118 -12.57 10.10 3.90
CA ILE A 118 -11.86 11.37 4.17
C ILE A 118 -11.32 12.03 2.90
N LEU A 119 -11.32 11.30 1.79
CA LEU A 119 -10.87 11.77 0.49
C LEU A 119 -12.08 12.07 -0.39
N TRP A 120 -12.14 13.30 -0.86
CA TRP A 120 -13.23 13.83 -1.67
C TRP A 120 -12.70 14.32 -3.02
N LYS A 121 -13.60 14.64 -3.96
CA LYS A 121 -13.23 15.25 -5.24
C LYS A 121 -12.45 16.57 -5.08
N GLY A 122 -12.69 17.30 -3.99
CA GLY A 122 -11.97 18.53 -3.62
C GLY A 122 -10.62 18.30 -2.93
N GLY A 123 -10.21 17.05 -2.74
CA GLY A 123 -9.01 16.67 -2.01
C GLY A 123 -9.28 16.16 -0.59
N SER A 124 -8.20 16.04 0.17
CA SER A 124 -8.22 15.69 1.59
C SER A 124 -8.22 16.94 2.45
N PHE A 125 -9.11 17.03 3.43
CA PHE A 125 -9.07 18.09 4.43
C PHE A 125 -8.50 17.56 5.74
N SER A 126 -7.57 18.30 6.35
CA SER A 126 -6.95 17.92 7.63
C SER A 126 -7.97 17.73 8.75
N SER A 127 -9.06 18.51 8.76
CA SER A 127 -10.15 18.35 9.72
C SER A 127 -10.86 17.00 9.60
N ASP A 128 -11.05 16.51 8.38
CA ASP A 128 -11.74 15.24 8.13
C ASP A 128 -10.85 14.06 8.53
N ILE A 129 -9.53 14.16 8.27
CA ILE A 129 -8.56 13.17 8.74
C ILE A 129 -8.60 13.07 10.27
N LEU A 130 -8.50 14.21 10.96
CA LEU A 130 -8.52 14.26 12.43
C LEU A 130 -9.82 13.65 12.98
N ALA A 131 -10.96 14.10 12.47
CA ALA A 131 -12.27 13.62 12.91
C ALA A 131 -12.47 12.13 12.63
N ALA A 132 -11.97 11.62 11.49
CA ALA A 132 -12.07 10.21 11.15
C ALA A 132 -11.23 9.31 12.06
N ILE A 133 -10.00 9.73 12.40
CA ILE A 133 -9.16 8.95 13.31
C ILE A 133 -9.76 8.96 14.72
N ASP A 134 -10.20 10.12 15.22
CA ASP A 134 -10.89 10.22 16.52
C ASP A 134 -12.14 9.31 16.55
N LYS A 135 -12.95 9.37 15.49
CA LYS A 135 -14.14 8.52 15.36
C LYS A 135 -13.78 7.03 15.33
N ALA A 136 -12.70 6.66 14.65
CA ALA A 136 -12.25 5.28 14.57
C ALA A 136 -11.75 4.75 15.92
N ILE A 137 -11.05 5.59 16.68
CA ILE A 137 -10.65 5.30 18.07
C ILE A 137 -11.89 5.04 18.93
N ASP A 138 -12.89 5.92 18.85
CA ASP A 138 -14.14 5.79 19.61
C ASP A 138 -14.95 4.55 19.24
N ASP A 139 -14.92 4.17 17.97
CA ASP A 139 -15.58 2.96 17.47
C ASP A 139 -14.91 1.66 17.90
N GLY A 140 -13.68 1.73 18.41
CA GLY A 140 -12.92 0.58 18.87
C GLY A 140 -12.29 -0.22 17.74
N VAL A 141 -11.77 0.46 16.71
CA VAL A 141 -10.95 -0.21 15.69
C VAL A 141 -9.67 -0.77 16.33
N HIS A 142 -9.14 -1.85 15.77
CA HIS A 142 -7.97 -2.53 16.33
C HIS A 142 -6.67 -2.17 15.60
N ILE A 143 -6.78 -1.84 14.31
CA ILE A 143 -5.72 -1.45 13.38
C ILE A 143 -6.27 -0.33 12.49
N LEU A 144 -5.46 0.66 12.16
CA LEU A 144 -5.75 1.69 11.15
C LEU A 144 -4.87 1.49 9.92
N SER A 145 -5.49 1.51 8.73
CA SER A 145 -4.80 1.54 7.44
C SER A 145 -5.00 2.92 6.82
N LEU A 146 -3.89 3.64 6.64
CA LEU A 146 -3.83 4.97 6.09
C LEU A 146 -3.08 4.95 4.75
N SER A 147 -3.84 4.87 3.66
CA SER A 147 -3.27 4.96 2.31
C SER A 147 -3.18 6.42 1.82
N LEU A 148 -2.76 7.30 2.72
CA LEU A 148 -2.57 8.73 2.49
C LEU A 148 -1.30 9.23 3.20
N GLY A 149 -0.84 10.40 2.79
CA GLY A 149 0.28 11.08 3.40
C GLY A 149 0.27 12.56 3.06
N PRO A 150 1.20 13.33 3.64
CA PRO A 150 1.46 14.71 3.22
C PRO A 150 1.82 14.78 1.72
N PRO A 151 1.84 15.98 1.11
CA PRO A 151 2.25 16.16 -0.28
C PRO A 151 3.52 15.37 -0.62
N SER A 152 3.52 14.72 -1.78
CA SER A 152 4.58 13.78 -2.18
C SER A 152 5.98 14.38 -2.03
N GLY A 153 6.86 13.68 -1.31
CA GLY A 153 8.22 14.13 -1.03
C GLY A 153 8.34 15.16 0.10
N SER A 154 7.28 15.37 0.89
CA SER A 154 7.35 16.17 2.11
C SER A 154 7.16 15.33 3.37
N SER A 155 7.84 15.74 4.44
CA SER A 155 7.74 15.21 5.79
C SER A 155 7.64 16.39 6.76
N PRO A 156 6.43 16.93 6.99
CA PRO A 156 6.22 17.98 7.97
C PRO A 156 6.62 17.51 9.38
N ASP A 157 6.97 18.46 10.23
CA ASP A 157 7.31 18.18 11.63
C ASP A 157 6.08 17.58 12.35
N TYR A 158 6.32 16.72 13.35
CA TYR A 158 5.30 15.96 14.06
C TYR A 158 4.18 16.83 14.67
N PHE A 159 4.47 18.08 15.06
CA PHE A 159 3.47 19.00 15.63
C PHE A 159 2.67 19.80 14.59
N GLU A 160 3.09 19.77 13.33
CA GLU A 160 2.39 20.41 12.20
C GLU A 160 1.63 19.37 11.36
N ASP A 161 2.05 18.11 11.44
CA ASP A 161 1.44 17.04 10.66
C ASP A 161 0.10 16.56 11.26
N THR A 162 -0.95 16.91 10.54
CA THR A 162 -2.35 16.58 10.86
C THR A 162 -2.69 15.10 10.77
N ILE A 163 -1.80 14.25 10.23
CA ILE A 163 -1.92 12.79 10.25
C ILE A 163 -1.19 12.22 11.48
N THR A 164 0.01 12.74 11.76
CA THR A 164 0.87 12.29 12.86
C THR A 164 0.25 12.50 14.24
N ILE A 165 -0.38 13.66 14.47
CA ILE A 165 -1.00 14.00 15.77
C ILE A 165 -2.12 12.99 16.16
N PRO A 166 -3.17 12.78 15.36
CA PRO A 166 -4.20 11.80 15.71
C PRO A 166 -3.70 10.34 15.70
N ALA A 167 -2.68 10.02 14.89
CA ALA A 167 -2.07 8.69 14.93
C ALA A 167 -1.37 8.38 16.26
N PHE A 168 -0.83 9.40 16.94
CA PHE A 168 -0.31 9.26 18.30
C PHE A 168 -1.43 8.85 19.27
N ALA A 169 -2.57 9.54 19.22
CA ALA A 169 -3.74 9.22 20.05
C ALA A 169 -4.29 7.81 19.78
N ALA A 170 -4.26 7.34 18.53
CA ALA A 170 -4.62 5.97 18.19
C ALA A 170 -3.66 4.95 18.83
N THR A 171 -2.35 5.22 18.74
CA THR A 171 -1.31 4.38 19.34
C THR A 171 -1.45 4.30 20.85
N GLU A 172 -1.80 5.42 21.50
CA GLU A 172 -2.09 5.48 22.94
C GLU A 172 -3.25 4.58 23.37
N ARG A 173 -4.22 4.35 22.47
CA ARG A 173 -5.33 3.42 22.68
C ARG A 173 -5.02 1.99 22.22
N GLY A 174 -3.75 1.68 21.95
CA GLY A 174 -3.31 0.34 21.55
C GLY A 174 -3.67 -0.02 20.11
N ILE A 175 -3.90 0.98 19.25
CA ILE A 175 -4.26 0.82 17.84
C ILE A 175 -3.00 1.02 17.00
N LEU A 176 -2.58 0.01 16.25
CA LEU A 176 -1.47 0.14 15.31
C LEU A 176 -1.91 0.95 14.09
N VAL A 177 -1.11 1.93 13.69
CA VAL A 177 -1.36 2.74 12.49
C VAL A 177 -0.37 2.37 11.39
N SER A 178 -0.85 1.69 10.35
CA SER A 178 -0.09 1.44 9.13
C SER A 178 -0.30 2.57 8.14
N ALA A 179 0.80 3.15 7.67
CA ALA A 179 0.79 4.27 6.75
C ALA A 179 1.72 4.02 5.56
N THR A 180 1.44 4.66 4.43
CA THR A 180 2.25 4.50 3.21
C THR A 180 3.55 5.30 3.30
N ALA A 181 4.63 4.78 2.71
CA ALA A 181 5.88 5.53 2.59
C ALA A 181 5.79 6.68 1.57
N GLY A 182 4.87 6.61 0.61
CA GLY A 182 4.76 7.55 -0.51
C GLY A 182 5.29 6.99 -1.83
N ASN A 183 4.93 7.66 -2.93
CA ASN A 183 5.26 7.23 -4.30
C ASN A 183 6.23 8.21 -5.01
N ALA A 184 7.06 8.93 -4.24
CA ALA A 184 7.98 9.96 -4.74
C ALA A 184 9.44 9.47 -4.89
N GLY A 185 9.66 8.16 -4.76
CA GLY A 185 10.95 7.55 -5.03
C GLY A 185 11.32 7.59 -6.52
N PRO A 186 12.55 7.20 -6.88
CA PRO A 186 13.61 6.61 -6.05
C PRO A 186 14.49 7.65 -5.34
N CYS A 187 14.18 8.93 -5.43
CA CYS A 187 15.01 10.00 -4.88
C CYS A 187 15.09 9.91 -3.34
N GLU A 188 16.27 10.15 -2.76
CA GLU A 188 16.51 10.09 -1.30
C GLU A 188 15.63 11.09 -0.53
N ALA A 189 15.36 10.79 0.74
CA ALA A 189 14.55 11.60 1.65
C ALA A 189 13.15 11.96 1.11
N SER A 190 12.55 11.05 0.32
CA SER A 190 11.21 11.20 -0.26
C SER A 190 10.12 10.51 0.54
N VAL A 191 10.48 9.81 1.63
CA VAL A 191 9.56 9.11 2.53
C VAL A 191 8.67 10.08 3.29
N SER A 192 7.42 9.69 3.46
CA SER A 192 6.40 10.38 4.25
C SER A 192 5.92 9.49 5.41
N ASN A 193 5.08 10.04 6.30
CA ASN A 193 4.56 9.34 7.48
C ASN A 193 5.69 8.78 8.37
N VAL A 194 6.62 9.67 8.76
CA VAL A 194 7.92 9.30 9.34
C VAL A 194 7.93 9.20 10.87
N ALA A 195 6.81 9.49 11.54
CA ALA A 195 6.74 9.47 13.00
C ALA A 195 7.00 8.06 13.58
N PRO A 196 7.61 7.97 14.78
CA PRO A 196 8.01 6.71 15.40
C PRO A 196 6.85 5.87 15.93
N TRP A 197 5.59 6.30 15.81
CA TRP A 197 4.40 5.50 16.14
C TRP A 197 3.68 4.92 14.93
N PHE A 198 4.13 5.21 13.71
CA PHE A 198 3.67 4.52 12.51
C PHE A 198 4.42 3.21 12.27
N ILE A 199 3.77 2.29 11.55
CA ILE A 199 4.46 1.37 10.65
C ILE A 199 4.33 1.88 9.21
N THR A 200 5.41 2.43 8.69
CA THR A 200 5.55 3.07 7.38
C THR A 200 5.95 2.03 6.35
N VAL A 201 5.14 1.89 5.30
CA VAL A 201 5.21 0.75 4.37
C VAL A 201 5.62 1.17 2.97
N GLY A 202 6.76 0.67 2.50
CA GLY A 202 7.22 0.79 1.13
C GLY A 202 6.62 -0.27 0.20
N ALA A 203 6.72 -0.07 -1.11
CA ALA A 203 6.15 -0.95 -2.12
C ALA A 203 7.18 -1.93 -2.68
N GLY A 204 6.88 -3.22 -2.58
CA GLY A 204 7.61 -4.31 -3.20
C GLY A 204 6.95 -4.82 -4.48
N ILE A 205 7.78 -5.23 -5.44
CA ILE A 205 7.40 -5.98 -6.64
C ILE A 205 7.46 -7.46 -6.29
N ILE A 206 6.38 -8.19 -6.54
CA ILE A 206 6.30 -9.64 -6.35
C ILE A 206 6.70 -10.41 -7.61
N ASP A 207 6.67 -11.73 -7.54
CA ASP A 207 7.08 -12.65 -8.62
C ASP A 207 6.09 -12.72 -9.82
N ARG A 208 5.15 -11.77 -9.89
CA ARG A 208 4.17 -11.62 -10.97
C ARG A 208 4.46 -10.35 -11.77
N ASP A 209 4.61 -10.51 -13.08
CA ASP A 209 4.88 -9.41 -14.01
C ASP A 209 3.89 -9.42 -15.19
N PHE A 210 3.61 -8.24 -15.73
CA PHE A 210 2.82 -8.02 -16.95
C PHE A 210 3.71 -7.36 -18.01
N PRO A 211 4.71 -8.08 -18.55
CA PRO A 211 5.70 -7.50 -19.42
C PRO A 211 5.09 -6.99 -20.72
N ALA A 212 5.31 -5.72 -20.98
CA ALA A 212 5.10 -5.09 -22.28
C ALA A 212 6.44 -4.64 -22.84
N TYR A 213 6.62 -4.79 -24.15
CA TYR A 213 7.83 -4.36 -24.83
C TYR A 213 7.48 -3.32 -25.88
N VAL A 214 8.15 -2.18 -25.82
CA VAL A 214 8.17 -1.23 -26.94
C VAL A 214 9.27 -1.68 -27.88
N THR A 215 8.91 -2.02 -29.11
CA THR A 215 9.87 -2.32 -30.18
C THR A 215 9.84 -1.16 -31.16
N LEU A 216 10.95 -0.44 -31.26
CA LEU A 216 11.09 0.67 -32.20
C LEU A 216 11.33 0.14 -33.62
N GLY A 217 11.08 0.98 -34.64
CA GLY A 217 11.32 0.63 -36.05
C GLY A 217 12.79 0.34 -36.38
N ASN A 218 13.73 0.75 -35.52
CA ASN A 218 15.15 0.38 -35.63
C ASN A 218 15.49 -0.98 -34.96
N GLY A 219 14.49 -1.75 -34.53
CA GLY A 219 14.66 -3.06 -33.90
C GLY A 219 15.06 -3.02 -32.42
N LYS A 220 15.35 -1.85 -31.83
CA LYS A 220 15.62 -1.74 -30.39
C LYS A 220 14.36 -2.04 -29.59
N ARG A 221 14.51 -2.85 -28.55
CA ARG A 221 13.43 -3.28 -27.67
C ARG A 221 13.66 -2.78 -26.26
N PHE A 222 12.63 -2.15 -25.71
CA PHE A 222 12.63 -1.62 -24.35
C PHE A 222 11.55 -2.32 -23.54
N LYS A 223 11.90 -2.81 -22.35
CA LYS A 223 10.93 -3.39 -21.41
C LYS A 223 10.21 -2.25 -20.70
N GLY A 224 8.89 -2.29 -20.70
CA GLY A 224 8.04 -1.39 -19.93
C GLY A 224 6.95 -2.15 -19.18
N VAL A 225 6.08 -1.37 -18.52
CA VAL A 225 4.86 -1.87 -17.89
C VAL A 225 3.69 -1.27 -18.67
N SER A 226 2.68 -2.07 -18.99
CA SER A 226 1.49 -1.60 -19.68
C SER A 226 0.28 -1.69 -18.77
N GLY A 227 -0.42 -0.57 -18.57
CA GLY A 227 -1.76 -0.52 -17.97
C GLY A 227 -2.89 -0.88 -18.96
N PHE A 228 -2.54 -1.22 -20.20
CA PHE A 228 -3.51 -1.57 -21.24
C PHE A 228 -3.81 -3.07 -21.22
N TYR A 229 -4.55 -3.53 -20.22
CA TYR A 229 -4.96 -4.93 -20.14
C TYR A 229 -6.07 -5.18 -21.17
N ILE A 230 -5.70 -5.69 -22.34
CA ILE A 230 -6.65 -6.10 -23.38
C ILE A 230 -6.54 -7.63 -23.50
N CYS A 231 -7.67 -8.34 -23.50
CA CYS A 231 -7.69 -9.79 -23.76
C CYS A 231 -7.22 -10.14 -25.19
N LYS A 232 -7.15 -9.14 -26.08
CA LYS A 232 -6.59 -9.24 -27.42
C LYS A 232 -5.24 -8.52 -27.46
N PRO A 233 -4.15 -9.20 -27.85
CA PRO A 233 -2.86 -8.56 -28.06
C PRO A 233 -3.01 -7.39 -29.04
N LEU A 234 -2.31 -6.29 -28.78
CA LEU A 234 -2.12 -5.24 -29.79
C LEU A 234 -1.49 -5.87 -31.03
N THR A 235 -1.90 -5.43 -32.22
CA THR A 235 -1.28 -5.90 -33.47
C THR A 235 0.19 -5.54 -33.48
N ASP A 236 1.06 -6.47 -33.90
CA ASP A 236 2.52 -6.26 -34.10
C ASP A 236 2.85 -5.24 -35.22
N LYS A 237 1.85 -4.52 -35.72
CA LYS A 237 2.03 -3.46 -36.70
C LYS A 237 2.76 -2.29 -36.07
N LEU A 238 3.80 -1.84 -36.76
CA LEU A 238 4.47 -0.59 -36.46
C LEU A 238 3.51 0.57 -36.72
N VAL A 239 3.33 1.44 -35.73
CA VAL A 239 2.55 2.66 -35.84
C VAL A 239 3.48 3.88 -35.79
N PRO A 240 3.13 4.98 -36.49
CA PRO A 240 3.87 6.23 -36.35
C PRO A 240 3.88 6.71 -34.88
N VAL A 241 5.05 7.16 -34.40
CA VAL A 241 5.20 7.70 -33.04
C VAL A 241 5.53 9.18 -33.16
N VAL A 242 4.91 10.00 -32.33
CA VAL A 242 5.20 11.42 -32.23
C VAL A 242 5.56 11.78 -30.78
N TYR A 243 6.52 12.69 -30.61
CA TYR A 243 6.88 13.21 -29.29
C TYR A 243 6.04 14.46 -29.00
N GLY A 244 5.06 14.34 -28.10
CA GLY A 244 4.25 15.48 -27.67
C GLY A 244 4.98 16.31 -26.61
N SER A 245 5.28 17.58 -26.91
CA SER A 245 5.72 18.54 -25.89
C SER A 245 4.51 19.28 -25.32
N SER A 246 4.01 18.88 -24.13
CA SER A 246 3.01 19.68 -23.44
C SER A 246 3.68 20.84 -22.72
N LYS A 247 3.32 22.09 -23.05
CA LYS A 247 3.75 23.31 -22.33
C LYS A 247 3.11 23.46 -20.92
N ASN A 248 2.18 22.57 -20.56
CA ASN A 248 1.44 22.54 -19.28
C ASN A 248 1.74 21.29 -18.43
N ALA A 249 2.92 20.66 -18.57
CA ALA A 249 3.33 19.66 -17.60
C ALA A 249 3.82 20.37 -16.34
N THR A 250 3.00 20.38 -15.30
CA THR A 250 3.45 20.70 -13.94
C THR A 250 4.62 19.77 -13.63
N TYR A 251 5.77 20.33 -13.27
CA TYR A 251 6.98 19.59 -12.91
C TYR A 251 6.69 18.65 -11.73
N GLY A 252 6.34 17.40 -12.02
CA GLY A 252 6.55 16.29 -11.11
C GLY A 252 7.98 15.82 -11.30
N VAL A 253 8.77 15.78 -10.23
CA VAL A 253 10.12 15.20 -10.25
C VAL A 253 9.98 13.70 -10.48
N PHE A 254 9.87 13.27 -11.74
CA PHE A 254 9.93 11.86 -12.12
C PHE A 254 11.40 11.50 -12.35
N CYS A 255 12.05 10.89 -11.35
CA CYS A 255 13.46 10.46 -11.43
C CYS A 255 13.66 9.20 -12.32
N LEU A 256 12.85 8.98 -13.37
CA LEU A 256 12.95 7.84 -14.29
C LEU A 256 13.28 8.32 -15.72
N LEU A 257 14.57 8.46 -16.04
CA LEU A 257 15.02 9.18 -17.24
C LEU A 257 15.75 8.33 -18.30
N ASP A 258 16.36 7.18 -17.98
CA ASP A 258 17.28 6.54 -18.93
C ASP A 258 16.61 5.94 -20.19
N GLN A 259 15.51 5.20 -20.02
CA GLN A 259 14.83 4.55 -21.16
C GLN A 259 14.03 5.57 -22.00
N GLY A 260 13.44 6.57 -21.34
CA GLY A 260 12.69 7.65 -21.99
C GLY A 260 13.58 8.53 -22.87
N GLU A 261 14.76 8.90 -22.40
CA GLU A 261 15.73 9.66 -23.19
C GLU A 261 16.26 8.86 -24.40
N LYS A 262 16.45 7.54 -24.27
CA LYS A 262 16.81 6.66 -25.40
C LYS A 262 15.72 6.60 -26.47
N ILE A 263 14.45 6.54 -26.07
CA ILE A 263 13.32 6.59 -27.00
C ILE A 263 13.25 7.97 -27.66
N LYS A 264 13.36 9.05 -26.89
CA LYS A 264 13.37 10.43 -27.40
C LYS A 264 14.51 10.71 -28.37
N ALA A 265 15.70 10.16 -28.11
CA ALA A 265 16.83 10.23 -29.04
C ALA A 265 16.52 9.55 -30.38
N TYR A 266 15.87 8.38 -30.37
CA TYR A 266 15.41 7.73 -31.60
C TYR A 266 14.37 8.56 -32.36
N LEU A 267 13.39 9.14 -31.66
CA LEU A 267 12.36 9.97 -32.29
C LEU A 267 12.95 11.20 -33.00
N ARG A 268 14.09 11.71 -32.50
CA ARG A 268 14.82 12.83 -33.13
C ARG A 268 15.71 12.39 -34.30
N SER A 269 16.08 11.11 -34.37
CA SER A 269 17.04 10.61 -35.37
C SER A 269 16.40 10.12 -36.66
N VAL A 270 15.06 10.03 -36.72
CA VAL A 270 14.32 9.46 -37.87
C VAL A 270 13.17 10.40 -38.23
N ALA A 271 12.98 10.68 -39.52
CA ALA A 271 11.93 11.59 -40.00
C ALA A 271 10.50 11.06 -39.76
N ASN A 272 10.30 9.74 -39.91
CA ASN A 272 9.04 9.05 -39.66
C ASN A 272 9.26 7.89 -38.67
N PRO A 273 9.47 8.18 -37.37
CA PRO A 273 9.75 7.15 -36.40
C PRO A 273 8.52 6.28 -36.17
N THR A 274 8.74 4.98 -36.02
CA THR A 274 7.68 4.00 -35.77
C THR A 274 8.00 3.15 -34.55
N ALA A 275 6.97 2.64 -33.89
CA ALA A 275 7.13 1.65 -32.84
C ALA A 275 5.89 0.74 -32.78
N THR A 276 6.04 -0.40 -32.12
CA THR A 276 4.93 -1.27 -31.74
C THR A 276 5.05 -1.65 -30.28
N ILE A 277 3.91 -1.98 -29.66
CA ILE A 277 3.83 -2.41 -28.26
C ILE A 277 3.39 -3.87 -28.25
N ILE A 278 4.28 -4.74 -27.80
CA ILE A 278 4.04 -6.18 -27.73
C ILE A 278 3.77 -6.55 -26.28
N GLN A 279 2.58 -7.06 -26.00
CA GLN A 279 2.20 -7.57 -24.68
C GLN A 279 2.43 -9.08 -24.63
N LYS A 280 3.19 -9.55 -23.62
CA LYS A 280 3.53 -10.98 -23.48
C LYS A 280 2.64 -11.74 -22.50
N GLY A 281 1.48 -11.19 -22.14
CA GLY A 281 0.59 -11.78 -21.14
C GLY A 281 1.18 -11.71 -19.72
N MET A 282 0.54 -12.40 -18.78
CA MET A 282 1.01 -12.52 -17.40
C MET A 282 2.16 -13.52 -17.30
N LYS A 283 3.19 -13.19 -16.52
CA LYS A 283 4.26 -14.13 -16.11
C LYS A 283 4.29 -14.31 -14.60
N LEU A 284 4.53 -15.54 -14.16
CA LEU A 284 4.72 -15.92 -12.76
C LEU A 284 6.12 -16.49 -12.53
N GLY A 285 6.59 -16.46 -11.28
CA GLY A 285 7.91 -16.95 -10.91
C GLY A 285 9.05 -16.08 -11.42
N VAL A 286 8.80 -14.78 -11.61
CA VAL A 286 9.84 -13.83 -12.03
C VAL A 286 10.85 -13.65 -10.89
N GLN A 287 12.12 -13.86 -11.20
CA GLN A 287 13.23 -13.70 -10.27
C GLN A 287 14.22 -12.64 -10.76
N PRO A 288 14.94 -11.96 -9.86
CA PRO A 288 14.80 -12.06 -8.40
C PRO A 288 13.55 -11.32 -7.90
N SER A 289 12.92 -11.85 -6.85
CA SER A 289 11.72 -11.32 -6.21
C SER A 289 11.76 -11.55 -4.70
N PRO A 290 11.32 -10.58 -3.87
CA PRO A 290 10.75 -9.28 -4.25
C PRO A 290 11.81 -8.23 -4.64
N LYS A 291 11.41 -7.17 -5.33
CA LYS A 291 12.26 -5.98 -5.57
C LYS A 291 11.63 -4.74 -4.97
N VAL A 292 12.41 -3.75 -4.57
CA VAL A 292 11.87 -2.44 -4.18
C VAL A 292 11.32 -1.73 -5.42
N ALA A 293 10.07 -1.29 -5.38
CA ALA A 293 9.46 -0.59 -6.50
C ALA A 293 10.15 0.76 -6.75
N ALA A 294 10.30 1.11 -8.03
CA ALA A 294 10.97 2.34 -8.44
C ALA A 294 10.36 3.60 -7.80
N PHE A 295 9.02 3.69 -7.79
CA PHE A 295 8.30 4.82 -7.22
C PHE A 295 8.26 4.82 -5.68
N SER A 296 8.59 3.71 -5.01
CA SER A 296 8.50 3.63 -3.55
C SER A 296 9.42 4.69 -2.94
N SER A 297 8.87 5.60 -2.16
CA SER A 297 9.65 6.64 -1.49
C SER A 297 10.74 6.07 -0.58
N ARG A 298 11.85 6.80 -0.45
CA ARG A 298 13.09 6.38 0.22
C ARG A 298 13.37 7.22 1.45
N GLY A 299 14.02 6.62 2.45
CA GLY A 299 14.68 7.35 3.50
C GLY A 299 15.85 8.20 2.99
N PRO A 300 16.56 8.91 3.88
CA PRO A 300 16.38 8.96 5.33
C PRO A 300 15.09 9.68 5.76
N ASN A 301 14.73 9.52 7.03
CA ASN A 301 13.65 10.28 7.66
C ASN A 301 14.02 11.77 7.71
N GLY A 302 13.19 12.62 7.08
CA GLY A 302 13.42 14.06 6.97
C GLY A 302 13.27 14.85 8.26
N VAL A 303 12.62 14.28 9.29
CA VAL A 303 12.42 14.93 10.60
C VAL A 303 13.44 14.43 11.62
N THR A 304 13.60 13.11 11.73
CA THR A 304 14.55 12.48 12.66
C THR A 304 15.44 11.48 11.90
N PRO A 305 16.59 11.92 11.35
CA PRO A 305 17.45 11.06 10.54
C PRO A 305 17.96 9.80 11.24
N GLN A 306 18.00 9.80 12.58
CA GLN A 306 18.39 8.65 13.40
C GLN A 306 17.35 7.52 13.40
N LEU A 307 16.10 7.81 13.01
CA LEU A 307 15.03 6.83 12.88
C LEU A 307 14.92 6.37 11.43
N LEU A 308 15.24 5.11 11.19
CA LEU A 308 15.23 4.53 9.86
C LEU A 308 13.80 4.43 9.29
N LYS A 309 13.62 4.85 8.03
CA LYS A 309 12.36 4.73 7.28
C LYS A 309 12.64 4.36 5.81
N PRO A 310 11.72 3.62 5.15
CA PRO A 310 10.49 3.01 5.67
C PRO A 310 10.78 1.90 6.70
N ASP A 311 9.76 1.37 7.40
CA ASP A 311 9.97 0.31 8.38
C ASP A 311 10.06 -1.08 7.72
N VAL A 312 9.24 -1.32 6.69
CA VAL A 312 9.17 -2.57 5.92
C VAL A 312 8.69 -2.30 4.50
N ILE A 313 8.85 -3.28 3.61
CA ILE A 313 8.14 -3.35 2.32
C ILE A 313 7.13 -4.49 2.27
N ALA A 314 6.07 -4.29 1.50
CA ALA A 314 5.06 -5.31 1.24
C ALA A 314 4.59 -5.24 -0.23
N PRO A 315 3.84 -6.24 -0.73
CA PRO A 315 3.38 -6.25 -2.12
C PRO A 315 2.60 -4.98 -2.48
N GLY A 316 3.16 -4.17 -3.38
CA GLY A 316 2.59 -2.88 -3.78
C GLY A 316 2.54 -2.65 -5.29
N VAL A 317 3.05 -3.58 -6.10
CA VAL A 317 3.07 -3.44 -7.56
C VAL A 317 2.20 -4.49 -8.22
N ASN A 318 1.34 -4.02 -9.13
CA ASN A 318 0.36 -4.80 -9.86
C ASN A 318 -0.49 -5.64 -8.90
N ILE A 319 -1.27 -5.00 -8.03
CA ILE A 319 -2.10 -5.69 -7.03
C ILE A 319 -3.55 -5.74 -7.54
N LEU A 320 -4.12 -6.95 -7.59
CA LEU A 320 -5.52 -7.15 -7.99
C LEU A 320 -6.42 -7.08 -6.75
N ALA A 321 -7.37 -6.16 -6.74
CA ALA A 321 -8.38 -6.05 -5.68
C ALA A 321 -9.68 -5.46 -6.24
N ALA A 322 -10.70 -5.33 -5.39
CA ALA A 322 -12.03 -4.90 -5.80
C ALA A 322 -12.03 -3.48 -6.36
N TRP A 323 -12.96 -3.22 -7.27
CA TRP A 323 -13.14 -1.94 -7.95
C TRP A 323 -14.63 -1.58 -7.99
N THR A 324 -14.96 -0.30 -7.92
CA THR A 324 -16.37 0.15 -7.84
C THR A 324 -17.13 -0.06 -9.16
N GLY A 325 -16.41 0.05 -10.29
CA GLY A 325 -17.04 0.21 -11.60
C GLY A 325 -17.64 1.61 -11.83
N ALA A 326 -17.40 2.58 -10.95
CA ALA A 326 -17.72 3.99 -11.20
C ALA A 326 -16.66 4.62 -12.11
N LEU A 327 -15.39 4.45 -11.76
CA LEU A 327 -14.25 4.85 -12.58
C LEU A 327 -13.82 3.74 -13.56
N ALA A 328 -13.30 4.19 -14.69
CA ALA A 328 -12.65 3.33 -15.65
C ALA A 328 -11.34 2.77 -15.08
N PRO A 329 -10.85 1.60 -15.54
CA PRO A 329 -9.61 1.03 -15.02
C PRO A 329 -8.36 1.89 -15.21
N THR A 330 -8.34 2.74 -16.25
CA THR A 330 -7.25 3.69 -16.50
C THR A 330 -7.48 5.04 -15.84
N GLU A 331 -8.65 5.25 -15.22
CA GLU A 331 -9.11 6.54 -14.67
C GLU A 331 -9.23 7.68 -15.70
N LEU A 332 -9.00 7.38 -16.99
CA LEU A 332 -9.15 8.32 -18.08
C LEU A 332 -10.63 8.45 -18.47
N ALA A 333 -11.06 9.69 -18.77
CA ALA A 333 -12.43 9.97 -19.19
C ALA A 333 -12.82 9.25 -20.50
N GLU A 334 -11.83 8.98 -21.35
CA GLU A 334 -12.00 8.30 -22.63
C GLU A 334 -12.21 6.79 -22.48
N ASP A 335 -11.80 6.19 -21.35
CA ASP A 335 -11.96 4.75 -21.11
C ASP A 335 -13.38 4.43 -20.61
N LYS A 336 -14.15 3.76 -21.48
CA LYS A 336 -15.54 3.37 -21.19
C LYS A 336 -15.64 1.99 -20.54
N ARG A 337 -14.53 1.27 -20.35
CA ARG A 337 -14.55 -0.07 -19.72
C ARG A 337 -14.96 0.04 -18.26
N ARG A 338 -15.66 -0.98 -17.76
CA ARG A 338 -16.06 -1.13 -16.35
C ARG A 338 -15.73 -2.53 -15.87
N VAL A 339 -15.14 -2.61 -14.69
CA VAL A 339 -14.61 -3.86 -14.11
C VAL A 339 -14.94 -3.92 -12.63
N ASN A 340 -15.10 -5.13 -12.10
CA ASN A 340 -15.33 -5.38 -10.66
C ASN A 340 -14.01 -5.53 -9.89
N PHE A 341 -12.91 -5.77 -10.59
CA PHE A 341 -11.56 -5.89 -10.05
C PHE A 341 -10.59 -5.15 -10.95
N ASN A 342 -9.63 -4.46 -10.36
CA ASN A 342 -8.60 -3.70 -11.08
C ASN A 342 -7.20 -4.05 -10.57
N ILE A 343 -6.19 -3.84 -11.41
CA ILE A 343 -4.78 -4.00 -11.08
C ILE A 343 -4.12 -2.63 -11.04
N ILE A 344 -3.76 -2.18 -9.83
CA ILE A 344 -3.06 -0.91 -9.61
C ILE A 344 -1.79 -1.11 -8.78
N SER A 345 -0.94 -0.08 -8.75
CA SER A 345 0.35 -0.10 -8.05
C SER A 345 0.49 1.15 -7.20
N GLY A 346 1.12 1.00 -6.04
CA GLY A 346 1.39 2.09 -5.11
C GLY A 346 1.79 1.55 -3.75
N THR A 347 2.42 2.40 -2.94
CA THR A 347 2.55 2.14 -1.50
C THR A 347 1.17 2.02 -0.84
N SER A 348 0.15 2.67 -1.40
CA SER A 348 -1.27 2.48 -1.05
C SER A 348 -1.76 1.05 -1.13
N MET A 349 -1.16 0.19 -1.97
CA MET A 349 -1.51 -1.22 -2.01
C MET A 349 -0.65 -2.02 -1.02
N ALA A 350 0.56 -1.59 -0.70
CA ALA A 350 1.42 -2.25 0.29
C ALA A 350 0.93 -2.06 1.74
N CYS A 351 0.49 -0.85 2.10
CA CYS A 351 -0.07 -0.53 3.42
C CYS A 351 -1.21 -1.48 3.89
N PRO A 352 -2.27 -1.74 3.09
CA PRO A 352 -3.33 -2.64 3.49
C PRO A 352 -2.88 -4.11 3.63
N HIS A 353 -1.81 -4.54 2.93
CA HIS A 353 -1.21 -5.86 3.20
C HIS A 353 -0.67 -5.92 4.64
N VAL A 354 0.11 -4.92 5.05
CA VAL A 354 0.67 -4.84 6.41
C VAL A 354 -0.42 -4.68 7.45
N SER A 355 -1.49 -3.93 7.15
CA SER A 355 -2.65 -3.80 8.04
C SER A 355 -3.36 -5.14 8.27
N GLY A 356 -3.54 -5.93 7.21
CA GLY A 356 -4.07 -7.29 7.31
C GLY A 356 -3.15 -8.22 8.11
N LEU A 357 -1.83 -8.15 7.88
CA LEU A 357 -0.85 -8.94 8.66
C LEU A 357 -0.85 -8.57 10.13
N ALA A 358 -0.94 -7.27 10.45
CA ALA A 358 -1.04 -6.81 11.83
C ALA A 358 -2.31 -7.32 12.51
N ALA A 359 -3.44 -7.39 11.79
CA ALA A 359 -4.66 -8.01 12.30
C ALA A 359 -4.47 -9.52 12.55
N LEU A 360 -3.78 -10.25 11.67
CA LEU A 360 -3.44 -11.66 11.91
C LEU A 360 -2.59 -11.82 13.18
N ILE A 361 -1.54 -11.03 13.34
CA ILE A 361 -0.68 -11.06 14.54
C ILE A 361 -1.48 -10.73 15.80
N LYS A 362 -2.31 -9.69 15.77
CA LYS A 362 -3.17 -9.30 16.90
C LYS A 362 -4.21 -10.37 17.24
N SER A 363 -4.61 -11.21 16.28
CA SER A 363 -5.50 -12.34 16.54
C SER A 363 -4.83 -13.47 17.32
N VAL A 364 -3.51 -13.65 17.12
CA VAL A 364 -2.70 -14.62 17.87
C VAL A 364 -2.25 -14.03 19.20
N HIS A 365 -1.96 -12.73 19.24
CA HIS A 365 -1.48 -12.00 20.42
C HIS A 365 -2.37 -10.79 20.77
N PRO A 366 -3.58 -11.00 21.33
CA PRO A 366 -4.56 -9.94 21.56
C PRO A 366 -4.11 -8.83 22.52
N LYS A 367 -3.11 -9.11 23.38
CA LYS A 367 -2.59 -8.18 24.39
C LYS A 367 -1.37 -7.40 23.93
N TRP A 368 -0.83 -7.68 22.74
CA TRP A 368 0.35 -6.98 22.26
C TRP A 368 0.05 -5.52 21.94
N SER A 369 1.00 -4.66 22.31
CA SER A 369 0.99 -3.25 21.96
C SER A 369 1.17 -3.06 20.44
N PRO A 370 0.86 -1.86 19.91
CA PRO A 370 1.24 -1.49 18.55
C PRO A 370 2.74 -1.67 18.28
N ALA A 371 3.60 -1.28 19.23
CA ALA A 371 5.05 -1.39 19.08
C ALA A 371 5.51 -2.86 19.00
N ALA A 372 4.93 -3.75 19.80
CA ALA A 372 5.18 -5.18 19.76
C ALA A 372 4.80 -5.80 18.40
N ILE A 373 3.61 -5.47 17.87
CA ILE A 373 3.17 -5.96 16.56
C ILE A 373 4.09 -5.45 15.45
N ARG A 374 4.45 -4.16 15.48
CA ARG A 374 5.41 -3.58 14.54
C ARG A 374 6.76 -4.27 14.63
N SER A 375 7.27 -4.49 15.84
CA SER A 375 8.54 -5.16 16.08
C SER A 375 8.55 -6.57 15.51
N ALA A 376 7.47 -7.34 15.72
CA ALA A 376 7.34 -8.67 15.13
C ALA A 376 7.39 -8.64 13.60
N LEU A 377 6.72 -7.68 12.95
CA LEU A 377 6.75 -7.52 11.50
C LEU A 377 8.14 -7.13 10.97
N MET A 378 8.88 -6.29 11.70
CA MET A 378 10.21 -5.82 11.29
C MET A 378 11.29 -6.87 11.53
N THR A 379 11.40 -7.40 12.75
CA THR A 379 12.48 -8.33 13.15
C THR A 379 12.42 -9.68 12.42
N THR A 380 11.26 -10.04 11.87
CA THR A 380 11.07 -11.28 11.11
C THR A 380 11.00 -11.06 9.60
N ALA A 381 11.07 -9.82 9.14
CA ALA A 381 11.17 -9.50 7.72
C ALA A 381 12.48 -10.06 7.14
N TYR A 382 12.46 -10.41 5.85
CA TYR A 382 13.67 -10.85 5.16
C TYR A 382 14.19 -9.75 4.24
N SER A 383 15.49 -9.51 4.29
CA SER A 383 16.21 -8.53 3.45
C SER A 383 17.05 -9.19 2.36
N THR A 384 17.16 -10.52 2.37
CA THR A 384 17.92 -11.32 1.41
C THR A 384 17.05 -12.38 0.75
N TYR A 385 17.38 -12.75 -0.48
CA TYR A 385 16.78 -13.90 -1.14
C TYR A 385 17.37 -15.21 -0.60
N LYS A 386 16.81 -16.34 -1.04
CA LYS A 386 17.29 -17.68 -0.67
C LYS A 386 18.74 -17.97 -1.06
N ASN A 387 19.29 -17.25 -2.04
CA ASN A 387 20.68 -17.37 -2.47
C ASN A 387 21.65 -16.51 -1.63
N GLY A 388 21.16 -15.77 -0.63
CA GLY A 388 21.95 -14.89 0.23
C GLY A 388 22.14 -13.47 -0.31
N GLU A 389 21.76 -13.18 -1.56
CA GLU A 389 21.85 -11.83 -2.12
C GLU A 389 20.77 -10.93 -1.53
N THR A 390 21.11 -9.66 -1.30
CA THR A 390 20.16 -8.65 -0.81
C THR A 390 19.05 -8.37 -1.82
N ILE A 391 17.86 -8.04 -1.32
CA ILE A 391 16.76 -7.50 -2.12
C ILE A 391 17.28 -6.37 -3.01
N GLN A 392 16.85 -6.35 -4.26
CA GLN A 392 17.34 -5.40 -5.26
C GLN A 392 16.41 -4.21 -5.40
N ASP A 393 17.00 -3.08 -5.73
CA ASP A 393 16.28 -1.90 -6.20
C ASP A 393 15.86 -2.07 -7.67
N ALA A 394 14.60 -1.77 -8.00
CA ALA A 394 14.11 -1.96 -9.38
C ALA A 394 14.65 -0.95 -10.41
N VAL A 395 15.22 0.18 -9.96
CA VAL A 395 15.79 1.22 -10.83
C VAL A 395 17.25 0.94 -11.12
N THR A 396 18.05 0.71 -10.08
CA THR A 396 19.51 0.53 -10.21
C THR A 396 19.90 -0.92 -10.49
N ALA A 397 19.01 -1.88 -10.21
CA ALA A 397 19.30 -3.32 -10.18
C ALA A 397 20.43 -3.71 -9.20
N SER A 398 20.84 -2.80 -8.32
CA SER A 398 21.82 -3.01 -7.26
C SER A 398 21.15 -3.49 -5.97
N PRO A 399 21.93 -4.04 -5.02
CA PRO A 399 21.46 -4.27 -3.65
C PRO A 399 20.80 -3.01 -3.08
N ALA A 400 19.56 -3.17 -2.63
CA ALA A 400 18.83 -2.11 -1.94
C ALA A 400 19.35 -1.97 -0.50
N THR A 401 19.09 -0.82 0.09
CA THR A 401 19.51 -0.44 1.42
C THR A 401 18.33 -0.45 2.39
N PRO A 402 18.57 -0.37 3.70
CA PRO A 402 17.51 -0.13 4.67
C PRO A 402 16.69 1.14 4.42
N PHE A 403 17.23 2.17 3.75
CA PHE A 403 16.43 3.34 3.35
C PHE A 403 15.43 3.05 2.22
N ASP A 404 15.55 1.89 1.56
CA ASP A 404 14.67 1.46 0.48
C ASP A 404 13.61 0.47 0.98
N PHE A 405 14.01 -0.48 1.85
CA PHE A 405 13.13 -1.56 2.30
C PHE A 405 12.89 -1.65 3.81
N GLY A 406 13.53 -0.80 4.61
CA GLY A 406 13.48 -0.88 6.07
C GLY A 406 14.16 -2.13 6.61
N ALA A 407 13.42 -2.90 7.42
CA ALA A 407 13.87 -4.20 7.91
C ALA A 407 13.81 -5.30 6.83
N GLY A 408 13.05 -5.10 5.75
CA GLY A 408 12.94 -6.03 4.64
C GLY A 408 11.51 -6.23 4.18
N HIS A 409 11.30 -7.29 3.40
CA HIS A 409 9.97 -7.70 2.99
C HIS A 409 9.27 -8.51 4.09
N VAL A 410 8.03 -8.16 4.36
CA VAL A 410 7.22 -8.81 5.40
C VAL A 410 7.13 -10.33 5.20
N TYR A 411 7.23 -11.07 6.31
CA TYR A 411 7.12 -12.53 6.34
C TYR A 411 6.09 -12.99 7.40
N PRO A 412 4.82 -13.23 6.99
CA PRO A 412 3.70 -13.43 7.91
C PRO A 412 3.91 -14.57 8.91
N VAL A 413 4.44 -15.70 8.44
CA VAL A 413 4.54 -16.93 9.24
C VAL A 413 5.51 -16.74 10.40
N ALA A 414 6.66 -16.11 10.16
CA ALA A 414 7.63 -15.83 11.22
C ALA A 414 7.13 -14.73 12.17
N ALA A 415 6.42 -13.73 11.66
CA ALA A 415 5.90 -12.62 12.47
C ALA A 415 4.87 -13.06 13.53
N LEU A 416 4.25 -14.23 13.39
CA LEU A 416 3.38 -14.79 14.44
C LEU A 416 4.17 -15.27 15.66
N HIS A 417 5.43 -15.65 15.49
CA HIS A 417 6.29 -16.17 16.56
C HIS A 417 7.72 -15.60 16.44
N PRO A 418 7.91 -14.30 16.70
CA PRO A 418 9.20 -13.62 16.49
C PRO A 418 10.27 -14.00 17.53
N GLY A 419 9.89 -14.71 18.60
CA GLY A 419 10.76 -15.01 19.74
C GLY A 419 10.90 -13.81 20.67
N LEU A 420 11.58 -12.75 20.20
CA LEU A 420 11.76 -11.50 20.92
C LEU A 420 11.03 -10.35 20.22
N ILE A 421 10.59 -9.38 21.02
CA ILE A 421 9.98 -8.14 20.55
C ILE A 421 10.64 -6.94 21.26
N TYR A 422 10.80 -5.86 20.52
CA TYR A 422 11.17 -4.55 21.04
C TYR A 422 9.87 -3.78 21.29
N ASP A 423 9.36 -3.89 22.51
CA ASP A 423 8.16 -3.17 22.92
C ASP A 423 8.49 -1.72 23.29
N ALA A 424 7.50 -0.83 23.16
CA ALA A 424 7.60 0.57 23.52
C ALA A 424 6.24 1.09 23.99
N SER A 425 6.26 1.86 25.06
CA SER A 425 5.10 2.54 25.63
C SER A 425 4.87 3.91 24.98
N VAL A 426 3.73 4.52 25.31
CA VAL A 426 3.42 5.89 24.90
C VAL A 426 4.38 6.87 25.58
N GLU A 427 4.72 6.59 26.83
CA GLU A 427 5.66 7.36 27.64
C GLU A 427 7.05 7.40 26.98
N ASP A 428 7.50 6.29 26.37
CA ASP A 428 8.76 6.26 25.61
C ASP A 428 8.72 7.21 24.40
N CYS A 429 7.57 7.32 23.73
CA CYS A 429 7.39 8.27 22.62
C CYS A 429 7.40 9.73 23.12
N ILE A 430 6.87 10.00 24.32
CA ILE A 430 6.90 11.34 24.92
C ILE A 430 8.33 11.71 25.34
N TRP A 431 9.07 10.77 25.94
CA TRP A 431 10.50 10.95 26.24
C TRP A 431 11.32 11.16 24.97
N PHE A 432 11.01 10.46 23.88
CA PHE A 432 11.63 10.69 22.57
C PHE A 432 11.42 12.13 22.08
N LEU A 433 10.19 12.67 22.17
CA LEU A 433 9.92 14.06 21.78
C LEU A 433 10.69 15.04 22.68
N SER A 434 10.76 14.75 23.97
CA SER A 434 11.49 15.54 24.97
C SER A 434 13.00 15.57 24.65
N ALA A 435 13.58 14.41 24.36
CA ALA A 435 14.99 14.28 23.97
C ALA A 435 15.30 14.88 22.59
N SER A 436 14.28 15.07 21.75
CA SER A 436 14.39 15.68 20.42
C SER A 436 14.24 17.22 20.44
N ASN A 437 14.37 17.85 21.61
CA ASN A 437 14.29 19.31 21.82
C ASN A 437 12.93 19.95 21.46
N TYR A 438 11.82 19.19 21.53
CA TYR A 438 10.49 19.76 21.36
C TYR A 438 10.10 20.57 22.60
N THR A 439 9.50 21.74 22.41
CA THR A 439 9.00 22.57 23.52
C THR A 439 7.79 21.92 24.19
N LYS A 440 7.55 22.24 25.48
CA LYS A 440 6.35 21.80 26.23
C LYS A 440 5.04 22.06 25.45
N LYS A 441 4.97 23.17 24.70
CA LYS A 441 3.80 23.50 23.84
C LYS A 441 3.67 22.56 22.66
N GLN A 442 4.75 22.24 21.95
CA GLN A 442 4.73 21.31 20.81
C GLN A 442 4.41 19.88 21.25
N ILE A 443 5.01 19.41 22.36
CA ILE A 443 4.68 18.10 22.95
C ILE A 443 3.20 18.04 23.31
N LYS A 444 2.65 19.09 23.93
CA LYS A 444 1.21 19.18 24.21
C LYS A 444 0.35 19.18 22.95
N THR A 445 0.80 19.78 21.85
CA THR A 445 0.07 19.74 20.58
C THR A 445 -0.10 18.32 20.05
N VAL A 446 0.99 17.54 20.07
CA VAL A 446 1.03 16.15 19.59
C VAL A 446 0.31 15.20 20.53
N THR A 447 0.63 15.27 21.82
CA THR A 447 0.20 14.28 22.83
C THR A 447 -1.14 14.62 23.47
N LYS A 448 -1.60 15.88 23.35
CA LYS A 448 -2.72 16.46 24.12
C LYS A 448 -2.57 16.39 25.64
N ARG A 449 -1.40 16.00 26.15
CA ARG A 449 -1.07 15.90 27.58
C ARG A 449 -0.17 17.07 27.99
N ASN A 450 -0.29 17.50 29.25
CA ASN A 450 0.74 18.32 29.86
C ASN A 450 1.83 17.35 30.34
N PHE A 451 3.05 17.50 29.81
CA PHE A 451 4.19 16.71 30.22
C PHE A 451 5.35 17.64 30.53
N ASP A 452 6.07 17.33 31.60
CA ASP A 452 7.29 18.03 31.95
C ASP A 452 8.50 17.16 31.64
N CYS A 453 9.49 17.74 30.99
CA CYS A 453 10.69 17.07 30.51
C CYS A 453 11.85 17.15 31.52
N ASP A 454 11.60 17.74 32.69
CA ASP A 454 12.56 18.03 33.75
C ASP A 454 12.83 16.82 34.67
#